data_AF-H2YNT1-F1
#
_entry.id   AF-H2YNT1-F1
#
_cell.length_a   1.000
_cell.length_b   1.000
_cell.length_c   1.000
_cell.angle_alpha   90.00
_cell.angle_beta   90.00
_cell.angle_gamma   90.00
#
_symmetry.space_group_name_H-M   'P 1'
#
loop_
_entity.id
_entity.type
_entity.pdbx_description
1 polymer ?
#
loop_
_entity_poly.entity_id
_entity_poly.type
_entity_poly.pdbx_seq_one_letter_code
_entity_poly.pdbx_strand_id
1 'polypeptide(L)'
;ARQRDSGVNLEVNERILDSCTDLMNFIRVLITSSKDLQREIVDQGRGASSSTEFYMKNSRWTEGLISAAKAVGWGATMLTDAADMVIQGDGKFEELVVCSHEISASTAQLVAASRVKAGKESGKLKTLQSASRNVNGATARVVASTNAGRRQLDEVSESLEGLATAITLTQIKRKEMDSQVKLLELEQALQQERVKLGSLRKKHYELAGVKDEDDESSTSTVSSVVQLCS
;
A
#
# COMPACT_ATOMS: atom_id res chain seq x y z
N ALA A 1 26.27 6.26 16.50
CA ALA A 1 25.46 5.70 15.40
C ALA A 1 25.19 6.74 14.28
N ARG A 2 26.25 7.35 13.71
CA ARG A 2 26.16 8.26 12.53
C ARG A 2 27.34 8.03 11.58
N GLN A 3 27.74 6.78 11.41
CA GLN A 3 28.88 6.40 10.56
C GLN A 3 28.47 5.12 9.83
N ARG A 4 27.59 5.24 8.83
CA ARG A 4 27.31 4.17 7.86
C ARG A 4 26.55 4.59 6.59
N ASP A 5 26.14 5.85 6.46
CA ASP A 5 25.60 6.35 5.19
C ASP A 5 26.65 7.15 4.42
N SER A 6 26.98 6.68 3.22
CA SER A 6 27.52 7.54 2.18
C SER A 6 26.52 8.67 1.91
N GLY A 7 26.97 9.85 1.47
CA GLY A 7 26.07 10.98 1.21
C GLY A 7 24.89 10.64 0.28
N VAL A 8 25.10 9.69 -0.63
CA VAL A 8 24.07 9.16 -1.55
C VAL A 8 23.00 8.35 -0.80
N ASN A 9 23.37 7.51 0.17
CA ASN A 9 22.40 6.72 0.93
C ASN A 9 21.53 7.63 1.81
N LEU A 10 22.13 8.63 2.45
CA LEU A 10 21.38 9.61 3.25
C LEU A 10 20.35 10.38 2.40
N GLU A 11 20.74 10.83 1.21
CA GLU A 11 19.86 11.56 0.30
C GLU A 11 18.69 10.69 -0.20
N VAL A 12 18.95 9.41 -0.52
CA VAL A 12 17.91 8.45 -0.90
C VAL A 12 16.93 8.23 0.25
N ASN A 13 17.47 8.01 1.45
CA ASN A 13 16.71 7.77 2.67
C ASN A 13 15.80 8.95 3.02
N GLU A 14 16.31 10.18 2.93
CA GLU A 14 15.54 11.41 3.17
C GLU A 14 14.36 11.54 2.19
N ARG A 15 14.59 11.35 0.88
CA ARG A 15 13.51 11.40 -0.12
C ARG A 15 12.43 10.35 0.12
N ILE A 16 12.81 9.14 0.54
CA ILE A 16 11.86 8.07 0.84
C ILE A 16 11.02 8.46 2.07
N LEU A 17 11.64 8.93 3.15
CA LEU A 17 10.95 9.37 4.36
C LEU A 17 10.00 10.54 4.09
N ASP A 18 10.42 11.53 3.30
CA ASP A 18 9.58 12.65 2.90
C ASP A 18 8.35 12.18 2.14
N SER A 19 8.54 11.27 1.18
CA SER A 19 7.43 10.71 0.40
C SER A 19 6.44 9.90 1.27
N CYS A 20 6.95 9.14 2.25
CA CYS A 20 6.12 8.38 3.20
C CYS A 20 5.36 9.31 4.16
N THR A 21 6.02 10.38 4.62
CA THR A 21 5.42 11.41 5.47
C THR A 21 4.29 12.13 4.73
N ASP A 22 4.51 12.51 3.48
CA ASP A 22 3.49 13.09 2.61
C ASP A 22 2.29 12.15 2.45
N LEU A 23 2.53 10.88 2.16
CA LEU A 23 1.47 9.87 2.05
C LEU A 23 0.65 9.80 3.35
N MET A 24 1.30 9.73 4.51
CA MET A 24 0.64 9.70 5.80
C MET A 24 -0.17 10.98 6.08
N ASN A 25 0.32 12.14 5.65
CA ASN A 25 -0.42 13.40 5.75
C ASN A 25 -1.69 13.38 4.88
N PHE A 26 -1.62 12.90 3.63
CA PHE A 26 -2.80 12.76 2.78
C PHE A 26 -3.82 11.75 3.36
N ILE A 27 -3.34 10.66 3.96
CA ILE A 27 -4.20 9.68 4.62
C ILE A 27 -4.91 10.29 5.83
N ARG A 28 -4.21 11.08 6.63
CA ARG A 28 -4.83 11.83 7.75
C ARG A 28 -5.96 12.74 7.26
N VAL A 29 -5.74 13.46 6.15
CA VAL A 29 -6.76 14.31 5.53
C VAL A 29 -7.95 13.48 5.02
N LEU A 30 -7.69 12.31 4.42
CA LEU A 30 -8.73 11.38 3.98
C LEU A 30 -9.58 10.86 5.13
N ILE A 31 -8.96 10.41 6.23
CA ILE A 31 -9.66 9.92 7.43
C ILE A 31 -10.54 11.04 8.02
N THR A 32 -9.99 12.27 8.09
CA THR A 32 -10.74 13.43 8.58
C THR A 32 -11.94 13.74 7.67
N SER A 33 -11.73 13.71 6.36
CA SER A 33 -12.81 13.93 5.37
C SER A 33 -13.88 12.82 5.43
N SER A 34 -13.49 11.57 5.66
CA SER A 34 -14.41 10.43 5.84
C SER A 34 -15.24 10.61 7.11
N LYS A 35 -14.62 11.03 8.21
CA LYS A 35 -15.33 11.33 9.47
C LYS A 35 -16.35 12.47 9.29
N ASP A 36 -15.98 13.52 8.57
CA ASP A 36 -16.90 14.64 8.29
C ASP A 36 -18.07 14.21 7.41
N LEU A 37 -17.84 13.36 6.41
CA LEU A 37 -18.91 12.77 5.62
C LEU A 37 -19.83 11.89 6.47
N GLN A 38 -19.28 11.06 7.36
CA GLN A 38 -20.08 10.24 8.27
C GLN A 38 -20.95 11.10 9.18
N ARG A 39 -20.44 12.22 9.70
CA ARG A 39 -21.23 13.19 10.50
C ARG A 39 -22.38 13.78 9.69
N GLU A 40 -22.11 14.23 8.46
CA GLU A 40 -23.14 14.75 7.56
C GLU A 40 -24.26 13.72 7.32
N ILE A 41 -23.88 12.47 7.04
CA ILE A 41 -24.84 11.37 6.82
C ILE A 41 -25.70 11.14 8.06
N VAL A 42 -25.09 11.12 9.25
CA VAL A 42 -25.80 10.91 10.51
C VAL A 42 -26.73 12.08 10.81
N ASP A 43 -26.27 13.32 10.64
CA ASP A 43 -27.08 14.52 10.92
C ASP A 43 -28.28 14.65 9.97
N GLN A 44 -28.11 14.30 8.70
CA GLN A 44 -29.21 14.29 7.74
C GLN A 44 -30.14 13.08 7.92
N GLY A 45 -29.62 11.93 8.37
CA GLY A 45 -30.33 10.66 8.40
C GLY A 45 -30.98 10.29 9.74
N ARG A 46 -30.55 10.87 10.86
CA ARG A 46 -31.05 10.49 12.19
C ARG A 46 -32.42 11.04 12.55
N GLY A 47 -32.88 12.11 11.91
CA GLY A 47 -34.12 12.79 12.29
C GLY A 47 -34.12 13.16 13.78
N ALA A 48 -35.12 12.68 14.52
CA ALA A 48 -35.22 12.89 15.98
C ALA A 48 -34.41 11.86 16.81
N SER A 49 -33.86 10.82 16.22
CA SER A 49 -33.05 9.81 16.92
C SER A 49 -31.66 10.34 17.32
N SER A 50 -31.08 9.69 18.33
CA SER A 50 -29.67 9.89 18.70
C SER A 50 -28.71 9.32 17.64
N SER A 51 -27.47 9.83 17.59
CA SER A 51 -26.45 9.29 16.68
C SER A 51 -26.15 7.81 16.95
N THR A 52 -26.19 7.39 18.22
CA THR A 52 -25.99 5.99 18.62
C THR A 52 -27.07 5.09 18.02
N GLU A 53 -28.34 5.47 18.15
CA GLU A 53 -29.43 4.72 17.52
C GLU A 53 -29.30 4.64 16.00
N PHE A 54 -28.84 5.70 15.35
CA PHE A 54 -28.61 5.69 13.91
C PHE A 54 -27.55 4.66 13.51
N TYR A 55 -26.41 4.60 14.21
CA TYR A 55 -25.37 3.61 13.94
C TYR A 55 -25.82 2.18 14.25
N MET A 56 -26.63 1.96 15.30
CA MET A 56 -27.20 0.65 15.62
C MET A 56 -28.20 0.19 14.56
N LYS A 57 -29.09 1.08 14.10
CA LYS A 57 -30.05 0.79 13.01
C LYS A 57 -29.35 0.52 11.67
N ASN A 58 -28.15 1.07 11.46
CA ASN A 58 -27.33 0.88 10.26
C ASN A 58 -26.10 0.01 10.55
N SER A 59 -26.26 -1.08 11.31
CA SER A 59 -25.15 -1.93 11.82
C SER A 59 -24.16 -2.37 10.73
N ARG A 60 -24.63 -2.92 9.59
CA ARG A 60 -23.76 -3.36 8.48
C ARG A 60 -22.89 -2.22 7.92
N TRP A 61 -23.45 -1.03 7.81
CA TRP A 61 -22.70 0.15 7.35
C TRP A 61 -21.65 0.57 8.39
N THR A 62 -22.04 0.60 9.67
CA THR A 62 -21.14 0.88 10.79
C THR A 62 -19.99 -0.12 10.88
N GLU A 63 -20.26 -1.41 10.73
CA GLU A 63 -19.24 -2.47 10.71
C GLU A 63 -18.29 -2.34 9.52
N GLY A 64 -18.81 -2.03 8.33
CA GLY A 64 -17.99 -1.77 7.15
C GLY A 64 -17.03 -0.59 7.36
N LEU A 65 -17.50 0.49 7.98
CA LEU A 65 -16.66 1.65 8.34
C LEU A 65 -15.59 1.29 9.37
N ILE A 66 -15.95 0.56 10.43
CA ILE A 66 -15.01 0.15 11.48
C ILE A 66 -13.95 -0.79 10.90
N SER A 67 -14.35 -1.76 10.09
CA SER A 67 -13.44 -2.72 9.45
C SER A 67 -12.45 -2.00 8.53
N ALA A 68 -12.94 -1.13 7.65
CA ALA A 68 -12.08 -0.36 6.75
C ALA A 68 -11.14 0.58 7.52
N ALA A 69 -11.61 1.24 8.58
CA ALA A 69 -10.77 2.10 9.41
C ALA A 69 -9.66 1.32 10.14
N LYS A 70 -9.96 0.10 10.62
CA LYS A 70 -8.96 -0.81 11.21
C LYS A 70 -7.91 -1.22 10.18
N ALA A 71 -8.32 -1.55 8.96
CA ALA A 71 -7.40 -1.90 7.86
C ALA A 71 -6.46 -0.73 7.53
N VAL A 72 -6.98 0.51 7.45
CA VAL A 72 -6.15 1.71 7.25
C VAL A 72 -5.15 1.91 8.40
N GLY A 73 -5.59 1.72 9.66
CA GLY A 73 -4.70 1.82 10.82
C GLY A 73 -3.57 0.78 10.80
N TRP A 74 -3.89 -0.47 10.46
CA TRP A 74 -2.88 -1.52 10.33
C TRP A 74 -1.91 -1.25 9.16
N GLY A 75 -2.43 -0.83 8.00
CA GLY A 75 -1.61 -0.44 6.86
C GLY A 75 -0.67 0.72 7.16
N ALA A 76 -1.10 1.69 7.98
CA ALA A 76 -0.26 2.78 8.46
C ALA A 76 0.93 2.29 9.28
N THR A 77 0.70 1.38 10.23
CA THR A 77 1.78 0.75 11.01
C THR A 77 2.75 -0.01 10.10
N MET A 78 2.24 -0.82 9.17
CA MET A 78 3.10 -1.56 8.24
C MET A 78 3.94 -0.65 7.34
N LEU A 79 3.37 0.45 6.85
CA LEU A 79 4.11 1.44 6.06
C LEU A 79 5.24 2.07 6.88
N THR A 80 4.97 2.50 8.12
CA THR A 80 5.99 3.14 8.96
C THR A 80 7.08 2.17 9.39
N ASP A 81 6.73 0.92 9.71
CA ASP A 81 7.70 -0.11 10.09
C ASP A 81 8.59 -0.46 8.89
N ALA A 82 8.00 -0.64 7.70
CA ALA A 82 8.76 -0.91 6.48
C ALA A 82 9.70 0.26 6.12
N ALA A 83 9.23 1.50 6.26
CA ALA A 83 10.06 2.68 6.05
C ALA A 83 11.24 2.71 7.05
N ASP A 84 10.98 2.51 8.33
CA ASP A 84 12.03 2.48 9.36
C ASP A 84 13.09 1.40 9.09
N MET A 85 12.67 0.18 8.73
CA MET A 85 13.60 -0.90 8.40
C MET A 85 14.46 -0.56 7.17
N VAL A 86 13.89 0.04 6.12
CA VAL A 86 14.64 0.47 4.93
C VAL A 86 15.72 1.49 5.29
N ILE A 87 15.40 2.46 6.15
CA ILE A 87 16.34 3.50 6.57
C ILE A 87 17.45 2.95 7.48
N GLN A 88 17.15 1.93 8.28
CA GLN A 88 18.15 1.23 9.09
C GLN A 88 19.08 0.34 8.24
N GLY A 89 18.72 0.07 6.98
CA GLY A 89 19.45 -0.80 6.06
C GLY A 89 19.13 -2.29 6.22
N ASP A 90 18.21 -2.64 7.11
CA ASP A 90 17.77 -4.03 7.39
C ASP A 90 16.48 -4.40 6.64
N GLY A 91 15.80 -3.41 6.04
CA GLY A 91 14.54 -3.56 5.32
C GLY A 91 14.69 -3.73 3.82
N LYS A 92 13.63 -4.19 3.17
CA LYS A 92 13.55 -4.36 1.71
C LYS A 92 12.76 -3.23 1.08
N PHE A 93 13.29 -2.62 0.01
CA PHE A 93 12.57 -1.62 -0.76
C PHE A 93 11.26 -2.16 -1.34
N GLU A 94 11.22 -3.45 -1.72
CA GLU A 94 10.02 -4.12 -2.21
C GLU A 94 8.92 -4.20 -1.16
N GLU A 95 9.28 -4.41 0.11
CA GLU A 95 8.33 -4.45 1.23
C GLU A 95 7.67 -3.09 1.41
N LEU A 96 8.46 -2.01 1.37
CA LEU A 96 7.94 -0.65 1.42
C LEU A 96 6.97 -0.33 0.27
N VAL A 97 7.27 -0.82 -0.94
CA VAL A 97 6.37 -0.69 -2.10
C VAL A 97 5.05 -1.42 -1.85
N VAL A 98 5.10 -2.65 -1.34
CA VAL A 98 3.89 -3.44 -1.04
C VAL A 98 3.05 -2.75 0.04
N CYS A 99 3.66 -2.33 1.15
CA CYS A 99 2.96 -1.60 2.22
C CYS A 99 2.29 -0.32 1.71
N SER A 100 2.95 0.40 0.81
CA SER A 100 2.40 1.62 0.17
C SER A 100 1.17 1.34 -0.68
N HIS A 101 1.11 0.19 -1.37
CA HIS A 101 -0.08 -0.23 -2.11
C HIS A 101 -1.20 -0.70 -1.19
N GLU A 102 -0.88 -1.50 -0.17
CA GLU A 102 -1.86 -2.05 0.79
C GLU A 102 -2.59 -0.93 1.56
N ILE A 103 -1.87 0.09 2.01
CA ILE A 103 -2.49 1.23 2.69
C ILE A 103 -3.37 2.05 1.73
N SER A 104 -2.96 2.23 0.47
CA SER A 104 -3.77 2.89 -0.55
C SER A 104 -5.07 2.12 -0.82
N ALA A 105 -5.00 0.80 -0.95
CA ALA A 105 -6.16 -0.06 -1.13
C ALA A 105 -7.11 0.01 0.07
N SER A 106 -6.57 -0.03 1.29
CA SER A 106 -7.34 0.10 2.53
C SER A 106 -8.08 1.45 2.62
N THR A 107 -7.44 2.54 2.19
CA THR A 107 -8.10 3.86 2.15
C THR A 107 -9.20 3.93 1.09
N ALA A 108 -9.03 3.25 -0.05
CA ALA A 108 -10.07 3.13 -1.05
C ALA A 108 -11.30 2.35 -0.53
N GLN A 109 -11.07 1.29 0.26
CA GLN A 109 -12.15 0.57 0.96
C GLN A 109 -12.89 1.50 1.94
N LEU A 110 -12.17 2.34 2.70
CA LEU A 110 -12.80 3.31 3.60
C LEU A 110 -13.67 4.32 2.83
N VAL A 111 -13.21 4.80 1.67
CA VAL A 111 -13.98 5.69 0.80
C VAL A 111 -15.23 4.99 0.28
N ALA A 112 -15.11 3.74 -0.16
CA ALA A 112 -16.23 2.93 -0.63
C ALA A 112 -17.28 2.74 0.47
N ALA A 113 -16.86 2.36 1.69
CA ALA A 113 -17.73 2.21 2.86
C ALA A 113 -18.41 3.53 3.25
N SER A 114 -17.67 4.65 3.23
CA SER A 114 -18.20 5.99 3.55
C SER A 114 -19.23 6.47 2.54
N ARG A 115 -19.10 6.07 1.26
CA ARG A 115 -19.99 6.47 0.18
C ARG A 115 -21.37 5.81 0.23
N VAL A 116 -21.52 4.62 0.83
CA VAL A 116 -22.75 3.80 0.77
C VAL A 116 -24.02 4.57 1.17
N LYS A 117 -23.92 5.42 2.20
CA LYS A 117 -25.05 6.21 2.72
C LYS A 117 -24.96 7.70 2.35
N ALA A 118 -23.97 8.11 1.56
CA ALA A 118 -23.75 9.50 1.18
C ALA A 118 -24.72 9.94 0.08
N GLY A 119 -25.21 11.18 0.16
CA GLY A 119 -25.94 11.82 -0.93
C GLY A 119 -25.02 12.06 -2.14
N LYS A 120 -25.54 11.84 -3.36
CA LYS A 120 -24.76 11.99 -4.61
C LYS A 120 -24.20 13.41 -4.82
N GLU A 121 -24.92 14.42 -4.34
CA GLU A 121 -24.51 15.83 -4.42
C GLU A 121 -23.77 16.34 -3.17
N SER A 122 -23.40 15.45 -2.23
CA SER A 122 -22.66 15.83 -1.03
C SER A 122 -21.32 16.49 -1.39
N GLY A 123 -21.12 17.71 -0.89
CA GLY A 123 -19.83 18.39 -0.98
C GLY A 123 -18.73 17.64 -0.21
N LYS A 124 -19.08 17.05 0.95
CA LYS A 124 -18.17 16.24 1.77
C LYS A 124 -17.73 14.97 1.04
N LEU A 125 -18.62 14.35 0.25
CA LEU A 125 -18.26 13.21 -0.59
C LEU A 125 -17.26 13.62 -1.69
N LYS A 126 -17.47 14.76 -2.36
CA LYS A 126 -16.53 15.29 -3.37
C LYS A 126 -15.16 15.56 -2.76
N THR A 127 -15.10 16.14 -1.56
CA THR A 127 -13.84 16.35 -0.81
C THR A 127 -13.16 15.02 -0.47
N LEU A 128 -13.89 14.03 0.03
CA LEU A 128 -13.35 12.71 0.33
C LEU A 128 -12.77 12.02 -0.91
N GLN A 129 -13.46 12.10 -2.05
CA GLN A 129 -12.95 11.57 -3.32
C GLN A 129 -11.67 12.29 -3.77
N SER A 130 -11.59 13.61 -3.58
CA SER A 130 -10.36 14.35 -3.87
C SER A 130 -9.20 13.90 -2.97
N ALA A 131 -9.45 13.72 -1.68
CA ALA A 131 -8.44 13.22 -0.74
C ALA A 131 -7.94 11.82 -1.16
N SER A 132 -8.83 10.95 -1.62
CA SER A 132 -8.47 9.62 -2.14
C SER A 132 -7.55 9.68 -3.37
N ARG A 133 -7.80 10.60 -4.31
CA ARG A 133 -6.90 10.80 -5.46
C ARG A 133 -5.51 11.27 -5.01
N ASN A 134 -5.45 12.15 -4.00
CA ASN A 134 -4.17 12.61 -3.45
C ASN A 134 -3.39 11.48 -2.78
N VAL A 135 -4.06 10.57 -2.06
CA VAL A 135 -3.44 9.35 -1.50
C VAL A 135 -2.86 8.49 -2.63
N ASN A 136 -3.62 8.20 -3.68
CA ASN A 136 -3.11 7.42 -4.81
C ASN A 136 -1.89 8.08 -5.47
N GLY A 137 -1.92 9.40 -5.64
CA GLY A 137 -0.79 10.16 -6.18
C GLY A 137 0.43 10.13 -5.26
N ALA A 138 0.25 10.19 -3.94
CA ALA A 138 1.33 10.08 -2.96
C ALA A 138 1.91 8.67 -2.92
N THR A 139 1.09 7.63 -2.97
CA THR A 139 1.53 6.24 -3.10
C THR A 139 2.42 6.05 -4.33
N ALA A 140 2.02 6.59 -5.48
CA ALA A 140 2.84 6.53 -6.69
C ALA A 140 4.20 7.24 -6.51
N ARG A 141 4.24 8.35 -5.76
CA ARG A 141 5.51 9.05 -5.43
C ARG A 141 6.40 8.23 -4.50
N VAL A 142 5.84 7.54 -3.50
CA VAL A 142 6.62 6.63 -2.64
C VAL A 142 7.24 5.53 -3.50
N VAL A 143 6.45 4.85 -4.32
CA VAL A 143 6.94 3.78 -5.20
C VAL A 143 8.03 4.28 -6.16
N ALA A 144 7.86 5.47 -6.74
CA ALA A 144 8.87 6.08 -7.60
C ALA A 144 10.17 6.40 -6.84
N SER A 145 10.06 6.99 -5.64
CA SER A 145 11.21 7.36 -4.81
C SER A 145 11.97 6.12 -4.32
N THR A 146 11.24 5.10 -3.88
CA THR A 146 11.79 3.81 -3.46
C THR A 146 12.52 3.09 -4.59
N ASN A 147 11.93 3.04 -5.79
CA ASN A 147 12.59 2.43 -6.95
C ASN A 147 13.80 3.21 -7.44
N ALA A 148 13.74 4.55 -7.41
CA ALA A 148 14.89 5.40 -7.73
C ALA A 148 16.01 5.18 -6.72
N GLY A 149 15.69 5.16 -5.42
CA GLY A 149 16.63 4.88 -4.34
C GLY A 149 17.35 3.54 -4.49
N ARG A 150 16.59 2.47 -4.76
CA ARG A 150 17.15 1.15 -5.04
C ARG A 150 18.15 1.17 -6.21
N ARG A 151 17.78 1.77 -7.34
CA ARG A 151 18.67 1.86 -8.52
C ARG A 151 19.95 2.63 -8.23
N GLN A 152 19.87 3.75 -7.50
CA GLN A 152 21.05 4.53 -7.15
C GLN A 152 22.02 3.77 -6.25
N LEU A 153 21.51 2.90 -5.36
CA LEU A 153 22.35 2.03 -4.53
C LEU A 153 22.97 0.88 -5.33
N ASP A 154 22.21 0.27 -6.25
CA ASP A 154 22.70 -0.79 -7.14
C ASP A 154 23.84 -0.28 -8.05
N GLU A 155 23.68 0.90 -8.67
CA GLU A 155 24.69 1.52 -9.56
C GLU A 155 26.03 1.80 -8.85
N VAL A 156 25.99 2.21 -7.58
CA VAL A 156 27.20 2.42 -6.77
C VAL A 156 27.90 1.09 -6.46
N SER A 157 27.14 0.02 -6.25
CA SER A 157 27.67 -1.32 -6.01
C SER A 157 28.36 -1.88 -7.26
N GLU A 158 27.72 -1.78 -8.43
CA GLU A 158 28.27 -2.25 -9.71
C GLU A 158 29.48 -1.44 -10.18
N SER A 159 29.47 -0.12 -9.97
CA SER A 159 30.60 0.75 -10.32
C SER A 159 31.87 0.43 -9.53
N LEU A 160 31.74 -0.09 -8.31
CA LEU A 160 32.86 -0.51 -7.47
C LEU A 160 33.47 -1.85 -7.95
N GLU A 161 32.66 -2.74 -8.53
CA GLU A 161 33.09 -4.02 -9.09
C GLU A 161 33.79 -3.89 -10.46
N GLY A 162 33.55 -2.78 -11.17
CA GLY A 162 34.12 -2.51 -12.49
C GLY A 162 35.55 -1.96 -12.53
N LEU A 163 36.13 -1.55 -11.39
CA LEU A 163 37.39 -0.79 -11.39
C LEU A 163 38.68 -1.65 -11.32
N ALA A 164 38.59 -2.98 -11.27
CA ALA A 164 39.75 -3.84 -11.11
C ALA A 164 40.06 -4.72 -12.34
N THR A 165 41.01 -4.22 -13.15
CA THR A 165 42.01 -4.99 -13.94
C THR A 165 41.55 -5.85 -15.13
N ALA A 166 42.41 -5.92 -16.15
CA ALA A 166 42.24 -6.67 -17.39
C ALA A 166 41.81 -8.13 -17.14
N ILE A 167 40.51 -8.38 -17.31
CA ILE A 167 39.89 -9.69 -17.17
C ILE A 167 40.25 -10.53 -18.40
N THR A 168 40.80 -11.73 -18.19
CA THR A 168 41.11 -12.68 -19.28
C THR A 168 39.84 -13.30 -19.85
N LEU A 169 39.88 -13.78 -21.10
CA LEU A 169 38.74 -14.40 -21.79
C LEU A 169 38.08 -15.53 -20.98
N THR A 170 38.89 -16.34 -20.29
CA THR A 170 38.42 -17.44 -19.42
C THR A 170 37.67 -16.93 -18.18
N GLN A 171 38.13 -15.82 -17.59
CA GLN A 171 37.44 -15.20 -16.45
C GLN A 171 36.11 -14.58 -16.88
N ILE A 172 36.02 -14.01 -18.09
CA ILE A 172 34.75 -13.54 -18.66
C ILE A 172 33.79 -14.72 -18.84
N LYS A 173 34.24 -15.83 -19.44
CA LYS A 173 33.41 -17.03 -19.62
C LYS A 173 32.92 -17.62 -18.29
N ARG A 174 33.76 -17.57 -17.24
CA ARG A 174 33.35 -17.97 -15.89
C ARG A 174 32.27 -17.06 -15.34
N LYS A 175 32.47 -15.73 -15.40
CA LYS A 175 31.46 -14.74 -14.97
C LYS A 175 30.14 -14.90 -15.74
N GLU A 176 30.21 -15.14 -17.04
CA GLU A 176 29.03 -15.42 -17.87
C GLU A 176 28.27 -16.67 -17.40
N MET A 177 28.99 -17.77 -17.13
CA MET A 177 28.38 -18.99 -16.57
C MET A 177 27.79 -18.74 -15.18
N ASP A 178 28.50 -18.02 -14.31
CA ASP A 178 28.02 -17.69 -12.96
C ASP A 178 26.73 -16.83 -13.05
N SER A 179 26.67 -15.85 -13.96
CA SER A 179 25.45 -15.08 -14.24
C SER A 179 24.31 -15.93 -14.80
N GLN A 180 24.59 -16.90 -15.67
CA GLN A 180 23.58 -17.82 -16.20
C GLN A 180 22.99 -18.72 -15.11
N VAL A 181 23.84 -19.27 -14.23
CA VAL A 181 23.37 -20.04 -13.07
C VAL A 181 22.48 -19.16 -12.20
N LYS A 182 22.92 -17.92 -11.91
CA LYS A 182 22.12 -16.98 -11.12
C LYS A 182 20.77 -16.66 -11.75
N LEU A 183 20.72 -16.53 -13.07
CA LEU A 183 19.48 -16.32 -13.82
C LEU A 183 18.50 -17.48 -13.63
N LEU A 184 18.96 -18.73 -13.77
CA LEU A 184 18.12 -19.92 -13.57
C LEU A 184 17.59 -20.03 -12.13
N GLU A 185 18.44 -19.73 -11.13
CA GLU A 185 18.02 -19.69 -9.73
C GLU A 185 16.93 -18.63 -9.49
N LEU A 186 17.08 -17.44 -10.05
CA LEU A 186 16.11 -16.35 -9.92
C LEU A 186 14.78 -16.67 -10.62
N GLU A 187 14.81 -17.30 -11.80
CA GLU A 187 13.62 -17.76 -12.50
C GLU A 187 12.85 -18.80 -11.67
N GLN A 188 13.57 -19.77 -11.09
CA GLN A 188 12.96 -20.77 -10.22
C GLN A 188 12.35 -20.13 -8.96
N ALA A 189 13.07 -19.22 -8.30
CA ALA A 189 12.58 -18.51 -7.12
C ALA A 189 11.34 -17.65 -7.44
N LEU A 190 11.34 -16.94 -8.58
CA LEU A 190 10.20 -16.16 -9.05
C LEU A 190 8.96 -17.04 -9.24
N GLN A 191 9.13 -18.21 -9.86
CA GLN A 191 8.02 -19.14 -10.08
C GLN A 191 7.46 -19.67 -8.75
N GLN A 192 8.32 -19.98 -7.78
CA GLN A 192 7.89 -20.42 -6.44
C GLN A 192 7.11 -19.33 -5.70
N GLU A 193 7.60 -18.09 -5.70
CA GLU A 193 6.91 -16.98 -5.04
C GLU A 193 5.59 -16.63 -5.74
N ARG A 194 5.48 -16.74 -7.06
CA ARG A 194 4.20 -16.60 -7.77
C ARG A 194 3.15 -17.61 -7.30
N VAL A 195 3.54 -18.89 -7.16
CA VAL A 195 2.64 -19.95 -6.66
C VAL A 195 2.21 -19.65 -5.22
N LYS A 196 3.16 -19.28 -4.36
CA LYS A 196 2.90 -18.93 -2.96
C LYS A 196 1.97 -17.73 -2.84
N LEU A 197 2.21 -16.65 -3.58
CA LEU A 197 1.36 -15.46 -3.60
C LEU A 197 -0.06 -15.80 -4.06
N GLY A 198 -0.20 -16.62 -5.11
CA GLY A 198 -1.49 -17.13 -5.57
C GLY A 198 -2.23 -17.91 -4.47
N SER A 199 -1.53 -18.77 -3.74
CA SER A 199 -2.11 -19.54 -2.63
C SER A 199 -2.57 -18.65 -1.46
N LEU A 200 -1.81 -17.60 -1.13
CA LEU A 200 -2.15 -16.64 -0.08
C LEU A 200 -3.38 -15.82 -0.47
N ARG A 201 -3.45 -15.35 -1.72
CA ARG A 201 -4.62 -14.65 -2.24
C ARG A 201 -5.87 -15.53 -2.19
N LYS A 202 -5.76 -16.81 -2.57
CA LYS A 202 -6.88 -17.77 -2.46
C LYS A 202 -7.38 -17.89 -1.02
N LYS A 203 -6.47 -18.08 -0.05
CA LYS A 203 -6.82 -18.13 1.37
C LYS A 203 -7.47 -16.85 1.87
N HIS A 204 -6.99 -15.69 1.41
CA HIS A 204 -7.59 -14.40 1.75
C HIS A 204 -9.05 -14.34 1.30
N TYR A 205 -9.37 -14.80 0.08
CA TYR A 205 -10.75 -14.86 -0.41
C TYR A 205 -11.61 -15.88 0.33
N GLU A 206 -11.08 -17.06 0.66
CA GLU A 206 -11.82 -18.06 1.46
C GLU A 206 -12.20 -17.47 2.83
N LEU A 207 -11.27 -16.81 3.51
CA LEU A 207 -11.53 -16.19 4.81
C LEU A 207 -12.40 -14.93 4.73
N ALA A 208 -12.34 -14.19 3.61
CA ALA A 208 -13.19 -13.03 3.37
C ALA A 208 -14.62 -13.43 2.98
N GLY A 209 -14.79 -14.47 2.17
CA GLY A 209 -16.08 -14.96 1.66
C GLY A 209 -16.90 -15.77 2.67
N VAL A 210 -16.26 -16.44 3.64
CA VAL A 210 -16.95 -17.14 4.73
C VAL A 210 -17.71 -16.19 5.67
N LYS A 211 -17.56 -14.87 5.54
CA LYS A 211 -18.38 -13.87 6.25
C LYS A 211 -19.66 -13.45 5.52
N ASP A 212 -19.84 -13.83 4.26
CA ASP A 212 -20.97 -13.38 3.42
C ASP A 212 -21.99 -14.51 3.12
N GLU A 213 -21.81 -15.73 3.65
CA GLU A 213 -22.72 -16.87 3.38
C GLU A 213 -23.86 -17.07 4.41
N ASP A 214 -24.08 -16.11 5.31
CA ASP A 214 -25.35 -16.00 6.03
C ASP A 214 -26.13 -14.79 5.48
N ASP A 215 -27.19 -15.08 4.73
CA ASP A 215 -28.21 -14.21 4.09
C ASP A 215 -27.96 -13.67 2.66
N GLU A 216 -28.50 -14.43 1.70
CA GLU A 216 -28.91 -13.97 0.37
C GLU A 216 -29.80 -12.72 0.43
N SER A 217 -29.36 -11.63 -0.20
CA SER A 217 -30.13 -10.90 -1.22
C SER A 217 -29.48 -9.55 -1.51
N SER A 218 -29.12 -9.35 -2.78
CA SER A 218 -28.93 -8.05 -3.42
C SER A 218 -27.73 -7.20 -2.95
N THR A 219 -26.59 -7.31 -3.64
CA THR A 219 -25.93 -6.15 -4.30
C THR A 219 -24.71 -6.55 -5.12
N SER A 220 -24.92 -6.60 -6.43
CA SER A 220 -23.87 -6.51 -7.45
C SER A 220 -23.15 -5.16 -7.35
N THR A 221 -22.00 -5.08 -6.65
CA THR A 221 -21.03 -3.96 -6.86
C THR A 221 -19.61 -4.14 -6.31
N VAL A 222 -19.22 -5.29 -5.76
CA VAL A 222 -17.86 -5.46 -5.19
C VAL A 222 -16.80 -5.84 -6.25
N SER A 223 -17.21 -6.14 -7.49
CA SER A 223 -16.31 -6.65 -8.54
C SER A 223 -15.31 -5.64 -9.13
N SER A 224 -15.37 -4.35 -8.81
CA SER A 224 -14.59 -3.33 -9.55
C SER A 224 -13.31 -2.82 -8.89
N VAL A 225 -12.93 -3.26 -7.69
CA VAL A 225 -11.74 -2.71 -7.00
C VAL A 225 -10.45 -3.49 -7.29
N VAL A 226 -10.53 -4.72 -7.79
CA VAL A 226 -9.34 -5.61 -7.94
C VAL A 226 -8.67 -5.49 -9.31
N GLN A 227 -9.27 -4.79 -10.28
CA GLN A 227 -8.75 -4.75 -11.66
C GLN A 227 -7.61 -3.73 -11.89
N LEU A 228 -7.12 -3.06 -10.83
CA LEU A 228 -6.04 -2.07 -10.91
C LEU A 228 -4.65 -2.61 -10.52
N CYS A 229 -4.53 -3.91 -10.19
CA CYS A 229 -3.25 -4.55 -9.83
C CYS A 229 -2.88 -5.69 -10.79
N SER A 230 -3.10 -5.52 -12.10
CA SER A 230 -2.55 -6.38 -13.16
C SER A 230 -1.80 -5.54 -14.18
#